data_AF-A0A834D537-F1
#
_entry.id   AF-A0A834D537-F1
#
_cell.length_a   1.000
_cell.length_b   1.000
_cell.length_c   1.000
_cell.angle_alpha   90.00
_cell.angle_beta   90.00
_cell.angle_gamma   90.00
#
_symmetry.space_group_name_H-M   'P 1'
#
loop_
_entity.id
_entity.type
_entity.pdbx_description
1 polymer ?
#
loop_
_entity_poly.entity_id
_entity_poly.type
_entity_poly.pdbx_seq_one_letter_code
_entity_poly.pdbx_strand_id
1 'polypeptide(L)'
;MQEFAYTFDGNKWGHNGPYLVSRVVERVRRRPGYNFTVLPSMAFYPVDWLRISGLFQAPKNQANSKWVKAKLLQLSGETYGVHLWNRQTNRLAIEEGSVMESLISDHCVICQQIHTS
;
A
#
# COMPACT_ATOMS: atom_id res chain seq x y z
N MET A 1 -20.05 -6.53 16.25
CA MET A 1 -20.89 -5.36 16.56
C MET A 1 -20.81 -4.93 18.03
N GLN A 2 -20.69 -5.86 19.00
CA GLN A 2 -20.57 -5.54 20.43
C GLN A 2 -19.38 -4.61 20.77
N GLU A 3 -18.16 -4.87 20.28
CA GLU A 3 -17.00 -4.02 20.61
C GLU A 3 -17.19 -2.55 20.19
N PHE A 4 -17.73 -2.31 19.00
CA PHE A 4 -18.06 -0.96 18.55
C PHE A 4 -19.08 -0.31 19.48
N ALA A 5 -20.18 -0.99 19.80
CA ALA A 5 -21.25 -0.45 20.63
C ALA A 5 -20.79 -0.09 22.05
N TYR A 6 -19.87 -0.88 22.65
CA TYR A 6 -19.39 -0.65 24.01
C TYR A 6 -18.22 0.34 24.11
N THR A 7 -17.43 0.52 23.05
CA THR A 7 -16.24 1.40 23.08
C THR A 7 -16.35 2.61 22.16
N PHE A 8 -17.54 2.91 21.63
CA PHE A 8 -17.70 4.06 20.74
C PHE A 8 -17.52 5.38 21.52
N ASP A 9 -16.59 6.20 21.05
CA ASP A 9 -16.37 7.56 21.57
C ASP A 9 -16.31 8.51 20.38
N GLY A 10 -17.41 9.22 20.11
CA GLY A 10 -17.55 10.10 18.94
C GLY A 10 -16.46 11.19 18.82
N ASN A 11 -15.74 11.48 19.89
CA ASN A 11 -14.65 12.47 19.89
C ASN A 11 -13.29 11.87 19.47
N LYS A 12 -13.19 10.55 19.30
CA LYS A 12 -11.94 9.84 18.97
C LYS A 12 -12.04 9.07 17.67
N TRP A 13 -11.91 9.79 16.55
CA TRP A 13 -11.98 9.20 15.20
C TRP A 13 -11.11 7.94 15.02
N GLY A 14 -9.83 8.00 15.45
CA GLY A 14 -8.92 6.86 15.35
C GLY A 14 -9.35 5.66 16.19
N HIS A 15 -9.95 5.90 17.36
CA HIS A 15 -10.42 4.85 18.28
C HIS A 15 -11.60 4.06 17.68
N ASN A 16 -12.49 4.73 16.96
CA ASN A 16 -13.67 4.14 16.33
C ASN A 16 -13.39 3.55 14.94
N GLY A 17 -12.36 4.04 14.25
CA GLY A 17 -11.96 3.59 12.92
C GLY A 17 -10.83 2.56 12.97
N PRO A 18 -9.61 2.89 12.48
CA PRO A 18 -8.53 1.91 12.34
C PRO A 18 -8.20 1.13 13.62
N TYR A 19 -8.16 1.81 14.77
CA TYR A 19 -7.79 1.13 16.02
C TYR A 19 -8.88 0.20 16.54
N LEU A 20 -10.13 0.36 16.13
CA LEU A 20 -11.18 -0.62 16.47
C LEU A 20 -10.86 -1.97 15.84
N VAL A 21 -10.48 -1.97 14.57
CA VAL A 21 -10.10 -3.21 13.85
C VAL A 21 -8.92 -3.87 14.55
N SER A 22 -7.87 -3.11 14.88
CA SER A 22 -6.72 -3.64 15.63
C SER A 22 -7.14 -4.25 16.97
N ARG A 23 -7.97 -3.56 17.77
CA ARG A 23 -8.43 -4.09 19.08
C ARG A 23 -9.24 -5.37 18.95
N VAL A 24 -10.13 -5.44 17.96
CA VAL A 24 -10.95 -6.63 17.70
C VAL A 24 -10.05 -7.79 17.32
N VAL A 25 -9.17 -7.59 16.33
CA VAL A 25 -8.23 -8.59 15.82
C VAL A 25 -7.37 -9.14 16.95
N GLU A 26 -6.77 -8.29 17.77
CA GLU A 26 -5.92 -8.71 18.90
C GLU A 26 -6.68 -9.54 19.94
N ARG A 27 -7.95 -9.20 20.18
CA ARG A 27 -8.81 -9.94 21.10
C ARG A 27 -9.24 -11.29 20.54
N VAL A 28 -9.59 -11.37 19.26
CA VAL A 28 -10.08 -12.62 18.65
C VAL A 28 -8.95 -13.57 18.26
N ARG A 29 -7.73 -13.07 18.01
CA ARG A 29 -6.55 -13.90 17.68
C ARG A 29 -6.22 -14.93 18.76
N ARG A 30 -6.63 -14.67 20.00
CA ARG A 30 -6.39 -15.55 21.16
C ARG A 30 -7.54 -16.52 21.43
N ARG A 31 -8.61 -16.48 20.65
CA ARG A 31 -9.81 -17.32 20.86
C ARG A 31 -9.80 -18.54 19.94
N PRO A 32 -10.11 -19.75 20.46
CA PRO A 32 -10.26 -20.93 19.61
C PRO A 32 -11.41 -20.74 18.61
N GLY A 33 -11.25 -21.27 17.39
CA GLY A 33 -12.25 -21.20 16.32
C GLY A 33 -12.08 -20.04 15.33
N TYR A 34 -11.12 -19.13 15.54
CA TYR A 34 -10.78 -18.08 14.58
C TYR A 34 -9.42 -18.36 13.95
N ASN A 35 -9.39 -18.63 12.64
CA ASN A 35 -8.16 -18.82 11.87
C ASN A 35 -8.00 -17.70 10.84
N PHE A 36 -7.15 -16.73 11.15
CA PHE A 36 -6.78 -15.65 10.24
C PHE A 36 -5.33 -15.25 10.47
N THR A 37 -4.69 -14.67 9.46
CA THR A 37 -3.32 -14.16 9.53
C THR A 37 -3.33 -12.65 9.34
N VAL A 38 -2.67 -11.94 10.26
CA VAL A 38 -2.43 -10.51 10.11
C VAL A 38 -1.13 -10.35 9.33
N LEU A 39 -1.20 -9.78 8.13
CA LEU A 39 -0.03 -9.52 7.29
C LEU A 39 0.66 -8.20 7.69
N PRO A 40 1.98 -8.10 7.51
CA PRO A 40 2.72 -6.86 7.80
C PRO A 40 2.30 -5.74 6.84
N SER A 41 2.55 -4.48 7.23
CA SER A 41 2.23 -3.31 6.39
C SER A 41 2.79 -3.40 4.98
N MET A 42 3.97 -4.02 4.80
CA MET A 42 4.63 -4.20 3.49
C MET A 42 3.77 -4.95 2.45
N ALA A 43 2.80 -5.75 2.92
CA ALA A 43 1.86 -6.46 2.05
C ALA A 43 0.94 -5.54 1.24
N PHE A 44 0.59 -4.36 1.79
CA PHE A 44 -0.45 -3.46 1.23
C PHE A 44 -0.06 -1.97 1.21
N TYR A 45 0.85 -1.56 2.09
CA TYR A 45 1.36 -0.21 2.27
C TYR A 45 2.90 -0.22 2.23
N PRO A 46 3.50 -0.61 1.08
CA PRO A 46 4.94 -0.82 0.97
C PRO A 46 5.80 0.45 0.92
N VAL A 47 5.15 1.61 0.94
CA VAL A 47 5.78 2.93 0.91
C VAL A 47 4.95 3.91 1.73
N ASP A 48 5.63 4.80 2.44
CA ASP A 48 5.00 5.91 3.11
C ASP A 48 4.46 6.94 2.11
N TRP A 49 3.32 7.55 2.42
CA TRP A 49 2.65 8.49 1.54
C TRP A 49 3.49 9.75 1.23
N LEU A 50 4.43 10.15 2.10
CA LEU A 50 5.37 11.25 1.83
C LEU A 50 6.42 10.88 0.78
N ARG A 51 6.69 9.58 0.61
CA ARG A 51 7.75 9.06 -0.28
C ARG A 51 7.18 8.39 -1.54
N ILE A 52 5.86 8.31 -1.66
CA ILE A 52 5.19 7.60 -2.76
C ILE A 52 5.52 8.19 -4.13
N SER A 53 5.82 9.49 -4.21
CA SER A 53 6.21 10.16 -5.46
C SER A 53 7.46 9.57 -6.09
N GLY A 54 8.39 9.03 -5.30
CA GLY A 54 9.58 8.36 -5.83
C GLY A 54 9.28 7.11 -6.64
N LEU A 55 8.12 6.46 -6.45
CA LEU A 55 7.71 5.31 -7.26
C LEU A 55 7.29 5.70 -8.68
N PHE A 56 6.93 6.96 -8.90
CA PHE A 56 6.45 7.50 -10.18
C PHE A 56 7.58 8.11 -11.03
N GLN A 57 8.76 8.31 -10.45
CA GLN A 57 9.86 9.03 -11.09
C GLN A 57 10.79 8.10 -11.87
N ALA A 58 11.26 8.56 -13.03
CA ALA A 58 12.28 7.92 -13.84
C ALA A 58 13.64 8.00 -13.13
N PRO A 59 14.49 6.97 -13.30
CA PRO A 59 15.83 7.01 -12.73
C PRO A 59 16.71 8.04 -13.45
N LYS A 60 17.21 9.04 -12.71
CA LYS A 60 18.03 10.13 -13.25
C LYS A 60 19.52 9.81 -13.36
N ASN A 61 19.97 8.74 -12.71
CA ASN A 61 21.37 8.31 -12.68
C ASN A 61 21.44 6.81 -12.32
N GLN A 62 22.65 6.25 -12.36
CA GLN A 62 22.89 4.84 -12.09
C GLN A 62 22.44 4.39 -10.69
N ALA A 63 22.57 5.25 -9.67
CA ALA A 63 22.13 4.93 -8.31
C ALA A 63 20.61 4.82 -8.23
N ASN A 64 19.88 5.77 -8.85
CA ASN A 64 18.43 5.70 -8.98
C ASN A 64 17.99 4.45 -9.75
N SER A 65 18.68 4.07 -10.85
CA SER A 65 18.34 2.85 -11.59
C SER A 65 18.53 1.59 -10.75
N LYS A 66 19.59 1.52 -9.93
CA LYS A 66 19.79 0.42 -8.98
C LYS A 66 18.68 0.39 -7.92
N TRP A 67 18.27 1.55 -7.42
CA TRP A 67 17.18 1.64 -6.46
C TRP A 67 15.85 1.16 -7.04
N VAL A 68 15.50 1.55 -8.28
CA VAL A 68 14.27 1.06 -8.96
C VAL A 68 14.26 -0.46 -9.04
N LYS A 69 15.36 -1.07 -9.52
CA LYS A 69 15.49 -2.53 -9.61
C LYS A 69 15.36 -3.22 -8.25
N ALA A 70 16.05 -2.70 -7.24
CA ALA A 70 15.97 -3.24 -5.89
C ALA A 70 14.56 -3.11 -5.30
N LYS A 71 13.87 -1.99 -5.57
CA LYS A 71 12.51 -1.77 -5.09
C LYS A 71 11.53 -2.73 -5.77
N LEU A 72 11.62 -2.93 -7.08
CA LEU A 72 10.79 -3.92 -7.79
C LEU A 72 11.00 -5.33 -7.24
N LEU A 73 12.26 -5.74 -7.00
CA LEU A 73 12.57 -7.04 -6.42
C LEU A 73 11.99 -7.18 -4.99
N GLN A 74 12.02 -6.12 -4.19
CA GLN A 74 11.39 -6.14 -2.87
C GLN A 74 9.87 -6.34 -2.99
N LEU A 75 9.22 -5.56 -3.86
CA LEU A 75 7.77 -5.57 -4.01
C LEU A 75 7.26 -6.91 -4.54
N SER A 76 7.97 -7.56 -5.46
CA SER A 76 7.55 -8.86 -6.00
C SER A 76 7.57 -9.99 -4.98
N GLY A 77 8.37 -9.88 -3.90
CA GLY A 77 8.45 -10.88 -2.84
C GLY A 77 7.55 -10.61 -1.63
N GLU A 78 7.30 -9.34 -1.31
CA GLU A 78 6.69 -8.95 -0.02
C GLU A 78 5.31 -8.30 -0.16
N THR A 79 4.91 -7.88 -1.36
CA THR A 79 3.75 -7.02 -1.58
C THR A 79 2.69 -7.71 -2.45
N TYR A 80 1.44 -7.67 -1.98
CA TYR A 80 0.27 -8.12 -2.74
C TYR A 80 -0.43 -6.98 -3.48
N GLY A 81 -0.31 -5.75 -2.96
CA GLY A 81 -0.87 -4.58 -3.61
C GLY A 81 -0.25 -3.28 -3.12
N VAL A 82 -0.36 -2.23 -3.94
CA VAL A 82 0.10 -0.88 -3.61
C VAL A 82 -1.11 0.03 -3.47
N HIS A 83 -1.32 0.60 -2.28
CA HIS A 83 -2.39 1.58 -2.07
C HIS A 83 -1.97 2.97 -2.54
N LEU A 84 -2.65 3.51 -3.56
CA LEU A 84 -2.41 4.85 -4.08
C LEU A 84 -3.38 5.84 -3.43
N TRP A 85 -2.86 6.78 -2.64
CA TRP A 85 -3.70 7.82 -2.05
C TRP A 85 -3.97 8.92 -3.07
N ASN A 86 -5.18 8.93 -3.64
CA ASN A 86 -5.57 9.86 -4.70
C ASN A 86 -5.24 11.34 -4.42
N ARG A 87 -5.35 11.81 -3.17
CA ARG A 87 -4.99 13.19 -2.79
C ARG A 87 -3.51 13.51 -3.06
N GLN A 88 -2.63 12.53 -2.95
CA GLN A 88 -1.18 12.67 -3.17
C GLN A 88 -0.77 12.30 -4.59
N THR A 89 -1.37 11.25 -5.17
CA THR A 89 -0.86 10.64 -6.41
C THR A 89 -1.58 11.09 -7.67
N ASN A 90 -2.74 11.77 -7.60
CA ASN A 90 -3.54 12.10 -8.78
C ASN A 90 -2.87 13.02 -9.80
N ARG A 91 -1.85 13.78 -9.40
CA ARG A 91 -1.11 14.72 -10.25
C ARG A 91 0.27 14.20 -10.66
N LEU A 92 0.62 12.98 -10.23
CA LEU A 92 1.91 12.39 -10.57
C LEU A 92 1.78 11.69 -11.92
N ALA A 93 2.58 12.11 -12.89
CA ALA A 93 2.76 11.35 -14.11
C ALA A 93 3.56 10.08 -13.80
N ILE A 94 3.22 8.98 -14.46
CA ILE A 94 4.02 7.75 -14.40
C ILE A 94 5.14 7.94 -15.42
N GLU A 95 6.34 8.26 -14.95
CA GLU A 95 7.49 8.46 -15.82
C GLU A 95 8.03 7.11 -16.33
N GLU A 96 8.60 7.11 -17.54
CA GLU A 96 9.19 5.93 -18.17
C GLU A 96 10.36 5.37 -17.33
N GLY A 97 10.39 4.05 -17.15
CA GLY A 97 11.37 3.36 -16.32
C GLY A 97 11.15 3.50 -14.81
N SER A 98 10.04 4.10 -14.37
CA SER A 98 9.68 4.18 -12.95
C SER A 98 9.21 2.84 -12.38
N VAL A 99 9.17 2.74 -11.04
CA VAL A 99 8.65 1.53 -10.36
C VAL A 99 7.17 1.31 -10.73
N MET A 100 6.37 2.37 -10.75
CA MET A 100 4.94 2.27 -11.07
C MET A 100 4.69 1.83 -12.51
N GLU A 101 5.49 2.30 -13.47
CA GLU A 101 5.38 1.85 -14.86
C GLU A 101 5.57 0.34 -14.96
N SER A 102 6.63 -0.21 -14.35
CA SER A 102 6.90 -1.65 -14.37
C SER A 102 5.76 -2.43 -13.70
N LEU A 103 5.34 -2.03 -12.49
CA LEU A 103 4.26 -2.72 -11.78
C LEU A 103 2.93 -2.72 -12.54
N ILE A 104 2.58 -1.60 -13.16
CA ILE A 104 1.33 -1.50 -13.95
C ILE A 104 1.45 -2.34 -15.21
N SER A 105 2.59 -2.29 -15.90
CA SER A 105 2.83 -3.09 -17.11
C SER A 105 2.76 -4.59 -16.84
N ASP A 106 3.32 -5.02 -15.71
CA ASP A 106 3.43 -6.44 -15.36
C ASP A 106 2.14 -7.02 -14.75
N HIS A 107 1.32 -6.20 -14.09
CA HIS A 107 0.22 -6.70 -13.25
C HIS A 107 -1.16 -6.07 -13.53
N CYS A 108 -1.27 -4.95 -14.26
CA CYS A 108 -2.56 -4.34 -14.52
C CYS A 108 -3.26 -4.96 -15.73
N VAL A 109 -4.29 -5.77 -15.47
CA VAL A 109 -5.07 -6.47 -16.53
C VAL A 109 -6.05 -5.57 -17.30
N ILE A 110 -6.23 -4.31 -16.88
CA ILE A 110 -7.15 -3.35 -17.51
C ILE A 110 -6.46 -2.10 -18.07
N CYS A 111 -5.18 -1.91 -17.78
CA CYS A 111 -4.44 -0.74 -18.24
C CYS A 111 -3.93 -1.02 -19.66
N GLN A 112 -4.24 -0.15 -20.62
CA GLN A 112 -3.73 -0.21 -21.98
C GLN A 112 -2.87 1.03 -22.22
N GLN A 113 -1.64 0.83 -22.73
CA GLN A 113 -0.73 1.92 -23.16
C GLN A 113 -0.59 3.04 -22.10
N ILE A 114 0.24 2.78 -21.07
CA ILE A 114 0.49 3.72 -19.96
C ILE A 114 1.08 5.05 -20.47
N HIS A 115 1.78 4.99 -21.60
CA HIS A 115 2.27 6.15 -22.33
C HIS A 115 1.41 6.39 -23.56
N THR A 116 0.68 7.51 -23.57
CA THR A 116 0.15 8.07 -24.81
C THR A 116 1.31 8.66 -25.61
N SER A 117 1.49 8.19 -26.85
CA SER A 117 2.43 8.74 -27.83
C SER A 117 2.22 10.23 -28.10
#